data_AF-A0A1C5VJ43-F1
#
_entry.id   AF-A0A1C5VJ43-F1
#
_cell.length_a   1.000
_cell.length_b   1.000
_cell.length_c   1.000
_cell.angle_alpha   90.00
_cell.angle_beta   90.00
_cell.angle_gamma   90.00
#
_symmetry.space_group_name_H-M   'P 1'
#
loop_
_entity.id
_entity.type
_entity.pdbx_description
1 polymer ?
#
loop_
_entity_poly.entity_id
_entity_poly.type
_entity_poly.pdbx_seq_one_letter_code
_entity_poly.pdbx_strand_id
1 'polypeptide(L)'
;MNNRMKDLDFEQTVVFDTVKDFEFTRKAAQRFRQVVELDSFEEKDTEVIFHYLYKEMELVSFGDHLKRYIYERAGLEEPFAQVPQEVYREIALESFKETCTPKSMNPTSTKLPALINNWLTQASVKRDTVFLLGFGLRMSAGDVSDFLTRVLREQDFDFSNPEEVIYWYCYTHHYLYAKAQEYKEKYKELVPAAIQNETAACGGGLMIDTEEKLMEYLAGLKAGWVDPRSEKSQAFQEFMRLLEQAKQVIADLYQKDEDEKGRHRRWTAENITPSDLEKVICNGIPINKMGNLKKMSASILAKHFSQKRFSRQRITNILNHKFPVERFDLLTLEFFIISQKMQDEDPYKRYHHFIEEGQKLLEKCGMSDIYIVNPYECFLLMCMLTDCPLAVFSEIWEKSYEGTEENSMGALS
;
A
#
# COMPACT_ATOMS: atom_id res chain seq x y z
N MET A 1 -10.30 -11.33 34.90
CA MET A 1 -10.32 -10.19 33.96
C MET A 1 -11.22 -10.61 32.81
N ASN A 2 -12.29 -9.86 32.51
CA ASN A 2 -13.06 -10.13 31.30
C ASN A 2 -12.14 -9.92 30.10
N ASN A 3 -12.11 -10.87 29.17
CA ASN A 3 -11.34 -10.79 27.93
C ASN A 3 -11.81 -9.53 27.17
N ARG A 4 -11.02 -8.45 27.26
CA ARG A 4 -11.36 -7.09 26.80
C ARG A 4 -11.47 -7.00 25.28
N MET A 5 -11.02 -8.05 24.57
CA MET A 5 -11.01 -8.13 23.11
C MET A 5 -12.40 -8.44 22.52
N LYS A 6 -13.38 -8.83 23.34
CA LYS A 6 -14.75 -9.12 22.89
C LYS A 6 -15.55 -7.90 22.46
N ASP A 7 -15.14 -6.69 22.86
CA ASP A 7 -15.86 -5.43 22.58
C ASP A 7 -15.31 -4.67 21.35
N LEU A 8 -14.38 -5.28 20.60
CA LEU A 8 -13.93 -4.71 19.33
C LEU A 8 -15.08 -4.77 18.31
N ASP A 9 -15.81 -3.67 18.17
CA ASP A 9 -16.80 -3.45 17.12
C ASP A 9 -16.08 -3.16 15.78
N PHE A 10 -15.25 -4.13 15.38
CA PHE A 10 -14.37 -4.07 14.21
C PHE A 10 -15.11 -3.63 12.96
N GLU A 11 -16.39 -4.03 12.79
CA GLU A 11 -17.24 -3.79 11.61
C GLU A 11 -17.45 -2.30 11.27
N GLN A 12 -17.22 -1.38 12.23
CA GLN A 12 -17.45 0.06 12.01
C GLN A 12 -16.17 0.86 11.71
N THR A 13 -14.98 0.40 12.10
CA THR A 13 -13.77 1.26 12.07
C THR A 13 -12.86 1.03 10.86
N VAL A 14 -12.85 -0.19 10.31
CA VAL A 14 -12.20 -0.47 9.01
C VAL A 14 -13.31 -0.55 7.98
N VAL A 15 -13.25 0.25 6.91
CA VAL A 15 -14.24 0.20 5.84
C VAL A 15 -14.24 -1.20 5.22
N PHE A 16 -15.18 -2.04 5.67
CA PHE A 16 -15.55 -3.26 4.97
C PHE A 16 -16.43 -2.83 3.82
N ASP A 17 -15.80 -2.35 2.74
CA ASP A 17 -16.55 -1.91 1.59
C ASP A 17 -17.50 -3.02 1.13
N THR A 18 -18.75 -2.58 0.99
CA THR A 18 -19.98 -3.31 0.77
C THR A 18 -19.93 -4.43 -0.28
N VAL A 19 -19.48 -5.63 0.08
CA VAL A 19 -19.76 -6.85 -0.69
C VAL A 19 -19.81 -8.06 0.25
N LYS A 20 -20.67 -9.04 -0.03
CA LYS A 20 -20.67 -10.36 0.62
C LYS A 20 -19.23 -10.93 0.65
N ASP A 21 -18.50 -10.78 1.75
CA ASP A 21 -17.80 -11.80 2.53
C ASP A 21 -17.10 -13.02 1.88
N PHE A 22 -16.74 -13.01 0.59
CA PHE A 22 -16.18 -14.20 -0.07
C PHE A 22 -14.72 -14.49 0.33
N GLU A 23 -14.69 -15.21 1.44
CA GLU A 23 -13.68 -16.05 2.06
C GLU A 23 -12.41 -15.37 2.59
N PHE A 24 -11.52 -14.80 1.77
CA PHE A 24 -10.19 -14.41 2.29
C PHE A 24 -10.16 -13.11 3.11
N THR A 25 -10.94 -12.07 2.76
CA THR A 25 -11.00 -10.83 3.57
C THR A 25 -11.65 -11.09 4.93
N ARG A 26 -12.77 -11.84 4.93
CA ARG A 26 -13.44 -12.25 6.16
C ARG A 26 -12.56 -13.17 6.99
N LYS A 27 -11.88 -14.15 6.37
CA LYS A 27 -10.91 -15.02 7.05
C LYS A 27 -9.78 -14.20 7.64
N ALA A 28 -9.18 -13.27 6.90
CA ALA A 28 -8.10 -12.42 7.40
C ALA A 28 -8.55 -11.59 8.60
N ALA A 29 -9.74 -10.99 8.54
CA ALA A 29 -10.32 -10.26 9.66
C ALA A 29 -10.59 -11.19 10.86
N GLN A 30 -11.26 -12.33 10.64
CA GLN A 30 -11.53 -13.31 11.70
C GLN A 30 -10.27 -13.86 12.33
N ARG A 31 -9.23 -14.14 11.53
CA ARG A 31 -7.94 -14.60 12.01
C ARG A 31 -7.22 -13.52 12.79
N PHE A 32 -7.22 -12.28 12.31
CA PHE A 32 -6.75 -11.13 13.07
C PHE A 32 -7.43 -11.08 14.45
N ARG A 33 -8.77 -11.16 14.50
CA ARG A 33 -9.53 -11.17 15.78
C ARG A 33 -9.10 -12.32 16.68
N GLN A 34 -9.07 -13.53 16.13
CA GLN A 34 -8.68 -14.74 16.87
C GLN A 34 -7.29 -14.64 17.46
N VAL A 35 -6.35 -14.05 16.74
CA VAL A 35 -4.95 -13.89 17.15
C VAL A 35 -4.82 -12.84 18.24
N VAL A 36 -5.49 -11.69 18.08
CA VAL A 36 -5.44 -10.66 19.12
C VAL A 36 -6.15 -11.19 20.37
N GLU A 37 -7.31 -11.84 20.27
CA GLU A 37 -8.10 -12.43 21.37
C GLU A 37 -7.40 -13.52 22.22
N LEU A 38 -6.21 -13.98 21.84
CA LEU A 38 -5.47 -14.98 22.60
C LEU A 38 -4.97 -14.41 23.93
N ASP A 39 -5.11 -15.17 25.02
CA ASP A 39 -4.50 -14.82 26.30
C ASP A 39 -2.97 -14.63 26.17
N SER A 40 -2.34 -15.40 25.27
CA SER A 40 -0.92 -15.27 24.96
C SER A 40 -0.54 -14.00 24.19
N PHE A 41 -1.50 -13.25 23.64
CA PHE A 41 -1.22 -11.99 22.99
C PHE A 41 -0.80 -10.91 24.01
N GLU A 42 -1.34 -10.95 25.24
CA GLU A 42 -0.91 -10.03 26.31
C GLU A 42 0.48 -10.38 26.86
N GLU A 43 0.85 -11.67 26.89
CA GLU A 43 2.10 -12.14 27.52
C GLU A 43 3.26 -12.42 26.54
N LYS A 44 2.95 -12.69 25.25
CA LYS A 44 3.87 -13.16 24.21
C LYS A 44 3.51 -12.57 22.84
N ASP A 45 3.23 -11.28 22.83
CA ASP A 45 2.82 -10.51 21.64
C ASP A 45 3.76 -10.76 20.45
N THR A 46 5.07 -10.64 20.64
CA THR A 46 6.08 -10.84 19.59
C THR A 46 5.99 -12.24 18.98
N GLU A 47 5.93 -13.32 19.77
CA GLU A 47 5.83 -14.68 19.22
C GLU A 47 4.51 -14.92 18.49
N VAL A 48 3.41 -14.42 19.04
CA VAL A 48 2.06 -14.59 18.50
C VAL A 48 1.94 -13.84 17.16
N ILE A 49 2.34 -12.57 17.12
CA ILE A 49 2.31 -11.74 15.91
C ILE A 49 3.25 -12.33 14.85
N PHE A 50 4.47 -12.73 15.22
CA PHE A 50 5.41 -13.34 14.27
C PHE A 50 4.88 -14.63 13.67
N HIS A 51 4.31 -15.51 14.51
CA HIS A 51 3.72 -16.76 14.07
C HIS A 51 2.59 -16.48 13.09
N TYR A 52 1.67 -15.58 13.42
CA TYR A 52 0.59 -15.21 12.52
C TYR A 52 1.10 -14.68 11.18
N LEU A 53 1.98 -13.67 11.19
CA LEU A 53 2.50 -13.05 9.97
C LEU A 53 3.26 -14.03 9.06
N TYR A 54 4.00 -14.99 9.64
CA TYR A 54 4.84 -15.90 8.87
C TYR A 54 4.17 -17.23 8.52
N LYS A 55 3.29 -17.77 9.37
CA LYS A 55 2.70 -19.11 9.24
C LYS A 55 1.23 -19.11 8.85
N GLU A 56 0.47 -18.10 9.25
CA GLU A 56 -0.99 -18.09 9.07
C GLU A 56 -1.47 -17.07 8.04
N MET A 57 -0.76 -15.94 7.90
CA MET A 57 -1.19 -14.87 7.01
C MET A 57 -1.07 -15.29 5.54
N GLU A 58 -2.22 -15.49 4.91
CA GLU A 58 -2.30 -15.87 3.51
C GLU A 58 -2.02 -14.68 2.58
N LEU A 59 -1.05 -14.86 1.68
CA LEU A 59 -0.83 -13.91 0.58
C LEU A 59 -1.80 -14.21 -0.55
N VAL A 60 -2.90 -13.48 -0.57
CA VAL A 60 -3.91 -13.57 -1.63
C VAL A 60 -3.27 -13.23 -2.97
N SER A 61 -3.46 -14.11 -3.96
CA SER A 61 -2.88 -13.93 -5.28
C SER A 61 -3.63 -12.87 -6.09
N PHE A 62 -2.95 -12.24 -7.04
CA PHE A 62 -3.61 -11.41 -8.04
C PHE A 62 -4.77 -12.15 -8.72
N GLY A 63 -4.57 -13.43 -9.06
CA GLY A 63 -5.59 -14.26 -9.66
C GLY A 63 -6.85 -14.42 -8.82
N ASP A 64 -6.71 -14.54 -7.50
CA ASP A 64 -7.87 -14.68 -6.60
C ASP A 64 -8.62 -13.36 -6.43
N HIS A 65 -7.92 -12.24 -6.40
CA HIS A 65 -8.54 -10.92 -6.49
C HIS A 65 -9.28 -10.72 -7.82
N LEU A 66 -8.69 -11.18 -8.94
CA LEU A 66 -9.34 -11.12 -10.26
C LEU A 66 -10.59 -12.00 -10.35
N LYS A 67 -10.52 -13.24 -9.83
CA LYS A 67 -11.70 -14.12 -9.72
C LYS A 67 -12.79 -13.47 -8.90
N ARG A 68 -12.45 -12.88 -7.75
CA ARG A 68 -13.40 -12.17 -6.89
C ARG A 68 -14.08 -11.02 -7.64
N TYR A 69 -13.31 -10.19 -8.32
CA TYR A 69 -13.88 -9.11 -9.13
C TYR A 69 -14.86 -9.62 -10.19
N ILE A 70 -14.49 -10.67 -10.93
CA ILE A 70 -15.33 -11.28 -11.96
C ILE A 70 -16.60 -11.90 -11.33
N TYR A 71 -16.44 -12.60 -10.20
CA TYR A 71 -17.53 -13.21 -9.43
C TYR A 71 -18.61 -12.16 -9.08
N GLU A 72 -18.18 -11.07 -8.46
CA GLU A 72 -19.05 -10.00 -7.98
C GLU A 72 -19.73 -9.28 -9.14
N ARG A 73 -18.97 -8.94 -10.17
CA ARG A 73 -19.47 -8.23 -11.35
C ARG A 73 -20.45 -9.06 -12.19
N ALA A 74 -20.24 -10.37 -12.26
CA ALA A 74 -21.15 -11.28 -12.97
C ALA A 74 -22.39 -11.66 -12.15
N GLY A 75 -22.44 -11.30 -10.86
CA GLY A 75 -23.57 -11.63 -9.98
C GLY A 75 -23.72 -13.13 -9.73
N LEU A 76 -22.61 -13.87 -9.67
CA LEU A 76 -22.65 -15.31 -9.39
C LEU A 76 -23.21 -15.60 -7.98
N GLU A 77 -24.01 -16.66 -7.87
CA GLU A 77 -24.70 -17.01 -6.62
C GLU A 77 -24.11 -18.27 -5.96
N GLU A 78 -23.44 -19.12 -6.72
CA GLU A 78 -22.80 -20.33 -6.22
C GLU A 78 -21.66 -20.01 -5.25
N PRO A 79 -21.43 -20.80 -4.19
CA PRO A 79 -20.33 -20.55 -3.27
C PRO A 79 -19.00 -20.37 -4.01
N PHE A 80 -18.26 -19.29 -3.74
CA PHE A 80 -17.02 -18.93 -4.46
C PHE A 80 -16.04 -20.11 -4.64
N ALA A 81 -15.85 -20.91 -3.59
CA ALA A 81 -14.97 -22.09 -3.60
C ALA A 81 -15.44 -23.23 -4.53
N GLN A 82 -16.69 -23.21 -4.98
CA GLN A 82 -17.29 -24.20 -5.86
C GLN A 82 -17.37 -23.75 -7.32
N VAL A 83 -17.10 -22.47 -7.62
CA VAL A 83 -17.11 -21.95 -8.99
C VAL A 83 -15.86 -22.42 -9.74
N PRO A 84 -15.99 -23.20 -10.84
CA PRO A 84 -14.85 -23.66 -11.62
C PRO A 84 -14.09 -22.51 -12.28
N GLN A 85 -12.77 -22.66 -12.47
CA GLN A 85 -11.93 -21.65 -13.11
C GLN A 85 -12.41 -21.30 -14.53
N GLU A 86 -12.97 -22.28 -15.24
CA GLU A 86 -13.54 -22.16 -16.57
C GLU A 86 -14.62 -21.07 -16.65
N VAL A 87 -15.45 -20.95 -15.62
CA VAL A 87 -16.53 -19.94 -15.56
C VAL A 87 -15.93 -18.53 -15.55
N TYR A 88 -14.96 -18.27 -14.67
CA TYR A 88 -14.26 -16.98 -14.63
C TYR A 88 -13.56 -16.67 -15.95
N ARG A 89 -12.92 -17.68 -16.56
CA ARG A 89 -12.23 -17.54 -17.84
C ARG A 89 -13.21 -17.16 -18.95
N GLU A 90 -14.38 -17.78 -19.00
CA GLU A 90 -15.40 -17.53 -20.03
C GLU A 90 -16.00 -16.14 -19.90
N ILE A 91 -16.37 -15.72 -18.68
CA ILE A 91 -16.88 -14.37 -18.41
C ILE A 91 -15.86 -13.30 -18.84
N ALA A 92 -14.60 -13.46 -18.42
CA ALA A 92 -13.55 -12.53 -18.81
C ALA A 92 -13.33 -12.53 -20.33
N LEU A 93 -13.33 -13.70 -20.97
CA LEU A 93 -13.14 -13.81 -22.42
C LEU A 93 -14.27 -13.14 -23.21
N GLU A 94 -15.52 -13.29 -22.76
CA GLU A 94 -16.68 -12.62 -23.35
C GLU A 94 -16.58 -11.10 -23.21
N SER A 95 -16.28 -10.61 -22.00
CA SER A 95 -16.10 -9.16 -21.75
C SER A 95 -14.99 -8.56 -22.63
N PHE A 96 -13.87 -9.26 -22.82
CA PHE A 96 -12.80 -8.79 -23.71
C PHE A 96 -13.22 -8.77 -25.19
N LYS A 97 -14.05 -9.72 -25.63
CA LYS A 97 -14.59 -9.73 -27.00
C LYS A 97 -15.55 -8.56 -27.22
N GLU A 98 -16.45 -8.31 -26.26
CA GLU A 98 -17.45 -7.24 -26.35
C GLU A 98 -16.83 -5.84 -26.34
N THR A 99 -15.78 -5.64 -25.56
CA THR A 99 -15.10 -4.34 -25.44
C THR A 99 -14.15 -4.06 -26.60
N CYS A 100 -13.94 -5.04 -27.49
CA CYS A 100 -12.89 -5.01 -28.51
C CYS A 100 -11.52 -4.62 -27.90
N THR A 101 -11.28 -4.96 -26.62
CA THR A 101 -10.07 -4.54 -25.91
C THR A 101 -8.91 -5.35 -26.46
N PRO A 102 -7.95 -4.69 -27.12
CA PRO A 102 -6.91 -5.40 -27.83
C PRO A 102 -5.89 -5.93 -26.82
N LYS A 103 -5.28 -7.09 -27.11
CA LYS A 103 -3.92 -7.35 -26.62
C LYS A 103 -2.85 -6.65 -27.46
N SER A 104 -3.27 -5.71 -28.31
CA SER A 104 -3.06 -5.63 -29.77
C SER A 104 -3.91 -6.64 -30.59
N MET A 105 -5.13 -6.22 -30.99
CA MET A 105 -6.02 -6.73 -32.07
C MET A 105 -6.63 -8.17 -32.01
N ASN A 106 -7.69 -8.35 -32.83
CA ASN A 106 -8.33 -9.62 -33.21
C ASN A 106 -7.34 -10.65 -33.84
N PRO A 107 -7.74 -11.89 -34.15
CA PRO A 107 -7.62 -13.08 -33.33
C PRO A 107 -6.64 -14.09 -33.95
N THR A 108 -5.57 -14.46 -33.23
CA THR A 108 -5.37 -15.90 -33.06
C THR A 108 -5.96 -16.20 -31.69
N SER A 109 -7.23 -16.62 -31.71
CA SER A 109 -8.11 -16.80 -30.55
C SER A 109 -7.56 -17.74 -29.48
N THR A 110 -6.45 -18.44 -29.74
CA THR A 110 -5.77 -19.33 -28.79
C THR A 110 -4.91 -18.61 -27.76
N LYS A 111 -4.44 -17.37 -28.01
CA LYS A 111 -3.59 -16.67 -27.03
C LYS A 111 -4.37 -16.03 -25.88
N LEU A 112 -5.49 -15.36 -26.15
CA LEU A 112 -6.26 -14.63 -25.13
C LEU A 112 -6.81 -15.54 -24.00
N PRO A 113 -7.42 -16.70 -24.30
CA PRO A 113 -7.85 -17.64 -23.27
C PRO A 113 -6.71 -18.10 -22.37
N ALA A 114 -5.54 -18.41 -22.96
CA ALA A 114 -4.36 -18.80 -22.19
C ALA A 114 -3.86 -17.68 -21.28
N LEU A 115 -3.96 -16.43 -21.73
CA LEU A 115 -3.53 -15.27 -20.97
C LEU A 115 -4.48 -14.94 -19.82
N ILE A 116 -5.78 -14.97 -20.06
CA ILE A 116 -6.80 -14.86 -19.01
C ILE A 116 -6.59 -15.96 -17.98
N ASN A 117 -6.37 -17.20 -18.43
CA ASN A 117 -6.08 -18.32 -17.53
C ASN A 117 -4.81 -18.09 -16.69
N ASN A 118 -3.76 -17.49 -17.26
CA ASN A 118 -2.57 -17.10 -16.51
C ASN A 118 -2.88 -16.00 -15.49
N TRP A 119 -3.63 -14.96 -15.86
CA TRP A 119 -4.00 -13.90 -14.93
C TRP A 119 -4.82 -14.42 -13.75
N LEU A 120 -5.72 -15.37 -13.97
CA LEU A 120 -6.52 -16.03 -12.94
C LEU A 120 -5.72 -16.93 -11.98
N THR A 121 -4.44 -17.22 -12.28
CA THR A 121 -3.60 -18.14 -11.49
C THR A 121 -2.30 -17.51 -10.98
N GLN A 122 -1.93 -16.32 -11.46
CA GLN A 122 -0.69 -15.66 -11.09
C GLN A 122 -0.75 -15.01 -9.71
N ALA A 123 0.35 -15.12 -8.96
CA ALA A 123 0.54 -14.42 -7.69
C ALA A 123 0.52 -12.89 -7.85
N SER A 124 1.05 -12.39 -8.96
CA SER A 124 1.13 -10.97 -9.29
C SER A 124 1.27 -10.79 -10.81
N VAL A 125 0.90 -9.61 -11.31
CA VAL A 125 1.05 -9.20 -12.71
C VAL A 125 1.74 -7.83 -12.78
N LYS A 126 2.13 -7.42 -13.98
CA LYS A 126 2.66 -6.06 -14.19
C LYS A 126 1.52 -5.03 -14.10
N ARG A 127 1.84 -3.81 -13.66
CA ARG A 127 0.95 -2.64 -13.68
C ARG A 127 0.14 -2.49 -14.98
N ASP A 128 0.80 -2.56 -16.14
CA ASP A 128 0.13 -2.46 -17.46
C ASP A 128 -0.96 -3.52 -17.68
N THR A 129 -0.85 -4.68 -17.02
CA THR A 129 -1.86 -5.74 -17.10
C THR A 129 -3.14 -5.31 -16.39
N VAL A 130 -3.04 -4.56 -15.29
CA VAL A 130 -4.21 -4.01 -14.57
C VAL A 130 -4.94 -3.00 -15.44
N PHE A 131 -4.21 -2.10 -16.11
CA PHE A 131 -4.85 -1.17 -17.07
C PHE A 131 -5.53 -1.92 -18.22
N LEU A 132 -4.86 -2.94 -18.79
CA LEU A 132 -5.47 -3.75 -19.83
C LEU A 132 -6.75 -4.46 -19.37
N LEU A 133 -6.72 -5.05 -18.17
CA LEU A 133 -7.90 -5.65 -17.53
C LEU A 133 -8.98 -4.60 -17.28
N GLY A 134 -8.59 -3.37 -16.94
CA GLY A 134 -9.51 -2.25 -16.75
C GLY A 134 -10.41 -2.03 -17.95
N PHE A 135 -9.81 -1.98 -19.15
CA PHE A 135 -10.58 -1.89 -20.38
C PHE A 135 -11.33 -3.18 -20.72
N GLY A 136 -10.66 -4.33 -20.62
CA GLY A 136 -11.23 -5.62 -21.04
C GLY A 136 -12.40 -6.08 -20.19
N LEU A 137 -12.41 -5.68 -18.91
CA LEU A 137 -13.46 -5.97 -17.94
C LEU A 137 -14.31 -4.73 -17.60
N ARG A 138 -14.25 -3.65 -18.41
CA ARG A 138 -15.01 -2.39 -18.17
C ARG A 138 -14.99 -1.94 -16.70
N MET A 139 -13.84 -2.02 -16.07
CA MET A 139 -13.63 -1.58 -14.70
C MET A 139 -13.86 -0.08 -14.58
N SER A 140 -14.40 0.35 -13.44
CA SER A 140 -14.43 1.76 -13.09
C SER A 140 -13.01 2.27 -12.77
N ALA A 141 -12.81 3.58 -12.70
CA ALA A 141 -11.54 4.12 -12.23
C ALA A 141 -11.24 3.67 -10.79
N GLY A 142 -12.28 3.54 -9.95
CA GLY A 142 -12.15 3.02 -8.58
C GLY A 142 -11.69 1.56 -8.54
N ASP A 143 -12.30 0.70 -9.37
CA ASP A 143 -11.91 -0.71 -9.49
C ASP A 143 -10.43 -0.85 -9.87
N VAL A 144 -9.98 -0.07 -10.86
CA VAL A 144 -8.58 -0.08 -11.30
C VAL A 144 -7.66 0.42 -10.18
N SER A 145 -8.03 1.51 -9.50
CA SER A 145 -7.31 2.04 -8.34
C SER A 145 -7.15 0.96 -7.25
N ASP A 146 -8.20 0.20 -6.94
CA ASP A 146 -8.15 -0.88 -5.95
C ASP A 146 -7.20 -2.01 -6.40
N PHE A 147 -7.20 -2.39 -7.68
CA PHE A 147 -6.23 -3.37 -8.17
C PHE A 147 -4.78 -2.87 -8.10
N LEU A 148 -4.52 -1.58 -8.34
CA LEU A 148 -3.19 -1.01 -8.20
C LEU A 148 -2.75 -0.96 -6.73
N THR A 149 -3.61 -0.42 -5.86
CA THR A 149 -3.26 -0.06 -4.49
C THR A 149 -3.39 -1.21 -3.51
N ARG A 150 -4.45 -2.03 -3.61
CA ARG A 150 -4.73 -3.13 -2.67
C ARG A 150 -4.16 -4.46 -3.16
N VAL A 151 -4.27 -4.74 -4.47
CA VAL A 151 -3.86 -6.03 -5.04
C VAL A 151 -2.38 -6.03 -5.40
N LEU A 152 -1.91 -5.08 -6.22
CA LEU A 152 -0.49 -4.97 -6.57
C LEU A 152 0.35 -4.33 -5.45
N ARG A 153 -0.28 -3.59 -4.53
CA ARG A 153 0.40 -2.84 -3.45
C ARG A 153 1.38 -1.79 -3.99
N GLU A 154 1.03 -1.25 -5.14
CA GLU A 154 1.72 -0.16 -5.83
C GLU A 154 1.03 1.18 -5.55
N GLN A 155 1.59 2.27 -6.08
CA GLN A 155 0.92 3.56 -6.10
C GLN A 155 -0.36 3.50 -6.94
N ASP A 156 -1.32 4.37 -6.64
CA ASP A 156 -2.51 4.57 -7.48
C ASP A 156 -2.13 5.22 -8.83
N PHE A 157 -3.10 5.66 -9.64
CA PHE A 157 -2.87 6.37 -10.90
C PHE A 157 -1.80 7.47 -10.76
N ASP A 158 -0.80 7.39 -11.63
CA ASP A 158 0.23 8.41 -11.73
C ASP A 158 -0.26 9.55 -12.61
N PHE A 159 -0.79 10.60 -11.98
CA PHE A 159 -1.26 11.79 -12.67
C PHE A 159 -0.14 12.67 -13.26
N SER A 160 1.14 12.28 -13.12
CA SER A 160 2.24 12.84 -13.91
C SER A 160 2.56 12.04 -15.16
N ASN A 161 2.05 10.81 -15.26
CA ASN A 161 2.18 9.98 -16.44
C ASN A 161 1.00 10.26 -17.40
N PRO A 162 1.26 10.85 -18.58
CA PRO A 162 0.20 11.17 -19.56
C PRO A 162 -0.65 9.95 -19.95
N GLU A 163 -0.05 8.77 -20.01
CA GLU A 163 -0.74 7.53 -20.38
C GLU A 163 -1.72 7.08 -19.29
N GLU A 164 -1.32 7.15 -18.02
CA GLU A 164 -2.21 6.79 -16.91
C GLU A 164 -3.33 7.80 -16.72
N VAL A 165 -3.08 9.09 -16.96
CA VAL A 165 -4.12 10.13 -16.96
C VAL A 165 -5.17 9.87 -18.04
N ILE A 166 -4.73 9.50 -19.25
CA ILE A 166 -5.64 9.11 -20.34
C ILE A 166 -6.46 7.88 -19.95
N TYR A 167 -5.82 6.88 -19.35
CA TYR A 167 -6.52 5.67 -18.90
C TYR A 167 -7.54 5.98 -17.82
N TRP A 168 -7.15 6.72 -16.77
CA TRP A 168 -8.05 7.18 -15.72
C TRP A 168 -9.27 7.91 -16.31
N TYR A 169 -9.03 8.88 -17.21
CA TYR A 169 -10.10 9.63 -17.86
C TYR A 169 -11.05 8.74 -18.65
N CYS A 170 -10.50 7.77 -19.39
CA CYS A 170 -11.31 6.79 -20.12
C CYS A 170 -12.12 5.89 -19.20
N TYR A 171 -11.58 5.42 -18.07
CA TYR A 171 -12.35 4.62 -17.11
C TYR A 171 -13.48 5.43 -16.47
N THR A 172 -13.22 6.69 -16.10
CA THR A 172 -14.21 7.62 -15.53
C THR A 172 -15.39 7.86 -16.48
N HIS A 173 -15.14 7.91 -17.79
CA HIS A 173 -16.16 8.13 -18.82
C HIS A 173 -16.64 6.85 -19.52
N HIS A 174 -16.23 5.67 -19.03
CA HIS A 174 -16.51 4.37 -19.62
C HIS A 174 -16.14 4.25 -21.12
N TYR A 175 -15.10 4.96 -21.55
CA TYR A 175 -14.56 4.84 -22.90
C TYR A 175 -13.73 3.56 -23.06
N LEU A 176 -13.86 2.94 -24.23
CA LEU A 176 -13.10 1.74 -24.59
C LEU A 176 -11.65 2.08 -24.94
N TYR A 177 -10.79 1.06 -24.95
CA TYR A 177 -9.35 1.23 -25.22
C TYR A 177 -9.04 1.95 -26.53
N ALA A 178 -9.88 1.81 -27.56
CA ALA A 178 -9.72 2.53 -28.83
C ALA A 178 -9.67 4.06 -28.64
N LYS A 179 -10.49 4.61 -27.72
CA LYS A 179 -10.50 6.04 -27.40
C LYS A 179 -9.23 6.44 -26.64
N ALA A 180 -8.75 5.60 -25.74
CA ALA A 180 -7.47 5.83 -25.07
C ALA A 180 -6.32 5.89 -26.09
N GLN A 181 -6.32 5.02 -27.11
CA GLN A 181 -5.32 5.11 -28.19
C GLN A 181 -5.44 6.42 -28.98
N GLU A 182 -6.65 6.86 -29.31
CA GLU A 182 -6.88 8.15 -29.97
C GLU A 182 -6.28 9.31 -29.14
N TYR A 183 -6.50 9.32 -27.83
CA TYR A 183 -5.94 10.32 -26.93
C TYR A 183 -4.41 10.24 -26.80
N LYS A 184 -3.85 9.03 -26.82
CA LYS A 184 -2.39 8.85 -26.84
C LYS A 184 -1.76 9.40 -28.11
N GLU A 185 -2.40 9.21 -29.26
CA GLU A 185 -1.93 9.83 -30.52
C GLU A 185 -2.09 11.36 -30.49
N LYS A 186 -3.23 11.88 -30.00
CA LYS A 186 -3.43 13.33 -29.81
C LYS A 186 -2.36 13.95 -28.90
N TYR A 187 -1.98 13.28 -27.82
CA TYR A 187 -0.94 13.74 -26.90
C TYR A 187 0.45 13.89 -27.57
N LYS A 188 0.80 13.01 -28.51
CA LYS A 188 2.08 13.10 -29.24
C LYS A 188 2.20 14.41 -30.02
N GLU A 189 1.11 14.81 -30.67
CA GLU A 189 1.03 16.03 -31.48
C GLU A 189 0.74 17.31 -30.67
N LEU A 190 0.37 17.17 -29.40
CA LEU A 190 -0.02 18.28 -28.54
C LEU A 190 1.15 19.24 -28.28
N VAL A 191 0.90 20.55 -28.35
CA VAL A 191 1.91 21.58 -28.03
C VAL A 191 1.98 21.75 -26.50
N PRO A 192 3.18 21.81 -25.88
CA PRO A 192 3.31 22.11 -24.46
C PRO A 192 2.67 23.44 -24.11
N ALA A 193 1.99 23.51 -22.97
CA ALA A 193 1.26 24.70 -22.57
C ALA A 193 2.21 25.88 -22.26
N ALA A 194 1.82 27.09 -22.67
CA ALA A 194 2.66 28.29 -22.66
C ALA A 194 2.82 28.97 -21.29
N ILE A 195 2.02 28.61 -20.28
CA ILE A 195 1.92 29.30 -18.98
C ILE A 195 2.12 28.28 -17.85
N GLN A 196 2.93 28.57 -16.84
CA GLN A 196 2.87 27.85 -15.56
C GLN A 196 1.58 28.24 -14.83
N ASN A 197 0.44 27.63 -15.17
CA ASN A 197 -0.73 27.72 -14.29
C ASN A 197 -0.54 26.72 -13.15
N GLU A 198 0.16 27.18 -12.11
CA GLU A 198 0.58 26.41 -10.94
C GLU A 198 -0.57 25.86 -10.08
N THR A 199 -1.82 26.20 -10.40
CA THR A 199 -3.02 25.86 -9.63
C THR A 199 -3.72 24.59 -10.06
N ALA A 200 -3.28 23.94 -11.15
CA ALA A 200 -3.91 22.73 -11.67
C ALA A 200 -3.26 21.43 -11.14
N ALA A 201 -2.48 21.46 -10.06
CA ALA A 201 -1.77 20.29 -9.58
C ALA A 201 -1.82 20.22 -8.06
N CYS A 202 -2.39 19.12 -7.55
CA CYS A 202 -2.26 18.51 -6.23
C CYS A 202 -3.59 18.39 -5.46
N GLY A 203 -4.03 17.14 -5.30
CA GLY A 203 -5.04 16.71 -4.31
C GLY A 203 -6.50 16.95 -4.69
N GLY A 204 -7.26 15.87 -4.87
CA GLY A 204 -8.72 15.80 -4.70
C GLY A 204 -9.66 16.67 -5.57
N GLY A 205 -9.16 17.62 -6.37
CA GLY A 205 -9.99 18.67 -6.98
C GLY A 205 -9.82 18.91 -8.49
N LEU A 206 -9.05 18.09 -9.21
CA LEU A 206 -8.91 18.20 -10.66
C LEU A 206 -10.14 17.61 -11.35
N MET A 207 -11.09 18.48 -11.70
CA MET A 207 -12.23 18.13 -12.56
C MET A 207 -11.77 18.00 -14.02
N ILE A 208 -11.02 16.94 -14.36
CA ILE A 208 -10.77 16.55 -15.76
C ILE A 208 -12.01 15.77 -16.25
N ASP A 209 -13.12 16.48 -16.41
CA ASP A 209 -14.45 15.96 -16.75
C ASP A 209 -14.82 16.17 -18.24
N THR A 210 -13.99 16.88 -19.01
CA THR A 210 -14.17 17.05 -20.46
C THR A 210 -12.89 16.77 -21.24
N GLU A 211 -13.05 16.51 -22.54
CA GLU A 211 -11.93 16.23 -23.43
C GLU A 211 -11.01 17.45 -23.52
N GLU A 212 -11.55 18.67 -23.53
CA GLU A 212 -10.78 19.91 -23.53
C GLU A 212 -9.90 20.03 -22.29
N LYS A 213 -10.47 19.78 -21.09
CA LYS A 213 -9.71 19.81 -19.84
C LYS A 213 -8.65 18.72 -19.77
N LEU A 214 -8.93 17.54 -20.34
CA LEU A 214 -7.92 16.49 -20.49
C LEU A 214 -6.76 16.98 -21.35
N MET A 215 -7.05 17.56 -22.51
CA MET A 215 -6.00 18.07 -23.40
C MET A 215 -5.20 19.21 -22.77
N GLU A 216 -5.85 20.14 -22.06
CA GLU A 216 -5.17 21.20 -21.32
C GLU A 216 -4.22 20.62 -20.25
N TYR A 217 -4.70 19.65 -19.47
CA TYR A 217 -3.89 19.00 -18.44
C TYR A 217 -2.68 18.26 -19.06
N LEU A 218 -2.90 17.50 -20.13
CA LEU A 218 -1.83 16.80 -20.85
C LEU A 218 -0.81 17.76 -21.47
N ALA A 219 -1.24 18.91 -21.98
CA ALA A 219 -0.34 19.95 -22.48
C ALA A 219 0.51 20.53 -21.33
N GLY A 220 -0.09 20.62 -20.14
CA GLY A 220 0.58 20.98 -18.90
C GLY A 220 1.62 19.95 -18.45
N LEU A 221 1.29 18.65 -18.47
CA LEU A 221 2.26 17.58 -18.21
C LEU A 221 3.44 17.63 -19.18
N LYS A 222 3.18 17.89 -20.46
CA LYS A 222 4.22 18.05 -21.48
C LYS A 222 5.13 19.26 -21.21
N ALA A 223 4.61 20.26 -20.50
CA ALA A 223 5.35 21.43 -20.01
C ALA A 223 5.96 21.23 -18.60
N GLY A 224 5.73 20.08 -17.95
CA GLY A 224 6.28 19.73 -16.63
C GLY A 224 5.48 20.24 -15.42
N TRP A 225 4.17 20.42 -15.52
CA TRP A 225 3.35 21.01 -14.45
C TRP A 225 3.13 20.12 -13.22
N VAL A 226 3.06 18.80 -13.38
CA VAL A 226 2.71 17.88 -12.29
C VAL A 226 3.83 16.87 -12.11
N ASP A 227 4.49 16.94 -10.96
CA ASP A 227 5.45 15.93 -10.51
C ASP A 227 4.99 15.41 -9.13
N PRO A 228 4.65 14.11 -8.97
CA PRO A 228 4.24 13.54 -7.69
C PRO A 228 5.34 13.63 -6.63
N ARG A 229 6.59 13.86 -7.06
CA ARG A 229 7.75 14.07 -6.21
C ARG A 229 7.91 15.54 -5.82
N SER A 230 7.15 16.45 -6.42
CA SER A 230 7.20 17.89 -6.14
C SER A 230 6.83 18.19 -4.69
N GLU A 231 7.43 19.26 -4.15
CA GLU A 231 7.06 19.86 -2.87
C GLU A 231 5.59 20.30 -2.80
N LYS A 232 4.95 20.50 -3.95
CA LYS A 232 3.53 20.86 -4.05
C LYS A 232 2.60 19.66 -3.84
N SER A 233 3.09 18.42 -4.05
CA SER A 233 2.30 17.20 -3.92
C SER A 233 1.73 17.06 -2.51
N GLN A 234 0.42 16.80 -2.39
CA GLN A 234 -0.23 16.60 -1.09
C GLN A 234 0.43 15.46 -0.29
N ALA A 235 0.82 14.38 -0.96
CA ALA A 235 1.54 13.27 -0.32
C ALA A 235 2.94 13.69 0.17
N PHE A 236 3.65 14.54 -0.58
CA PHE A 236 4.94 15.08 -0.15
C PHE A 236 4.79 16.03 1.04
N GLN A 237 3.78 16.91 1.01
CA GLN A 237 3.49 17.84 2.10
C GLN A 237 3.14 17.11 3.40
N GLU A 238 2.27 16.10 3.33
CA GLU A 238 1.95 15.27 4.49
C GLU A 238 3.16 14.46 4.96
N PHE A 239 3.97 13.91 4.04
CA PHE A 239 5.23 13.26 4.40
C PHE A 239 6.17 14.21 5.15
N MET A 240 6.35 15.45 4.68
CA MET A 240 7.19 16.44 5.37
C MET A 240 6.63 16.80 6.75
N ARG A 241 5.31 16.97 6.88
CA ARG A 241 4.65 17.22 8.17
C ARG A 241 4.89 16.07 9.17
N LEU A 242 4.75 14.83 8.71
CA LEU A 242 4.99 13.65 9.55
C LEU A 242 6.46 13.45 9.86
N LEU A 243 7.35 13.66 8.88
CA LEU A 243 8.78 13.56 9.09
C LEU A 243 9.27 14.56 10.15
N GLU A 244 8.75 15.78 10.12
CA GLU A 244 9.09 16.80 11.13
C GLU A 244 8.59 16.43 12.52
N GLN A 245 7.37 15.88 12.62
CA GLN A 245 6.85 15.36 13.89
C GLN A 245 7.66 14.17 14.40
N ALA A 246 8.05 13.24 13.54
CA ALA A 246 8.88 12.10 13.90
C ALA A 246 10.26 12.57 14.40
N LYS A 247 10.85 13.59 13.75
CA LYS A 247 12.08 14.21 14.24
C LYS A 247 11.91 14.85 15.61
N GLN A 248 10.79 15.54 15.86
CA GLN A 248 10.53 16.11 17.18
C GLN A 248 10.44 15.01 18.24
N VAL A 249 9.71 13.93 17.98
CA VAL A 249 9.62 12.78 18.88
C VAL A 249 11.01 12.20 19.19
N ILE A 250 11.86 12.00 18.18
CA ILE A 250 13.23 11.49 18.38
C ILE A 250 14.09 12.49 19.16
N ALA A 251 13.97 13.79 18.89
CA ALA A 251 14.68 14.82 19.63
C ALA A 251 14.31 14.80 21.12
N ASP A 252 13.02 14.63 21.43
CA ASP A 252 12.53 14.54 22.81
C ASP A 252 13.06 13.27 23.51
N LEU A 253 13.07 12.13 22.81
CA LEU A 253 13.67 10.88 23.30
C LEU A 253 15.17 11.04 23.60
N TYR A 254 15.92 11.66 22.69
CA TYR A 254 17.35 11.91 22.87
C TYR A 254 17.60 12.94 23.99
N GLN A 255 16.76 13.96 24.12
CA GLN A 255 16.86 14.94 25.19
C GLN A 255 16.68 14.27 26.56
N LYS A 256 15.67 13.40 26.69
CA LYS A 256 15.45 12.62 27.91
C LYS A 256 16.69 11.77 28.29
N ASP A 257 17.32 11.12 27.32
CA ASP A 257 18.56 10.35 27.54
C ASP A 257 19.78 11.22 27.88
N GLU A 258 19.87 12.45 27.36
CA GLU A 258 20.91 13.40 27.77
C GLU A 258 20.70 13.87 29.21
N ASP A 259 19.46 14.20 29.57
CA ASP A 259 19.08 14.68 30.91
C ASP A 259 19.31 13.61 31.98
N GLU A 260 18.88 12.36 31.72
CA GLU A 260 19.09 11.21 32.62
C GLU A 260 20.58 10.92 32.84
N LYS A 261 21.42 11.17 31.84
CA LYS A 261 22.88 11.00 31.93
C LYS A 261 23.63 12.25 32.41
N GLY A 262 22.92 13.33 32.76
CA GLY A 262 23.51 14.58 33.24
C GLY A 262 24.39 15.30 32.20
N ARG A 263 24.12 15.09 30.91
CA ARG A 263 24.87 15.69 29.81
C ARG A 263 24.20 16.98 29.36
N HIS A 264 24.97 17.89 28.77
CA HIS A 264 24.54 19.28 28.49
C HIS A 264 24.07 19.49 27.04
N ARG A 265 24.02 18.44 26.23
CA ARG A 265 23.64 18.57 24.82
C ARG A 265 22.13 18.80 24.74
N ARG A 266 21.74 19.83 23.98
CA ARG A 266 20.33 20.04 23.62
C ARG A 266 20.03 19.44 22.26
N TRP A 267 18.90 18.74 22.16
CA TRP A 267 18.40 18.14 20.94
C TRP A 267 17.14 18.86 20.48
N THR A 268 17.09 19.18 19.19
CA THR A 268 15.90 19.71 18.49
C THR A 268 15.65 18.90 17.22
N ALA A 269 14.45 19.01 16.63
CA ALA A 269 14.11 18.32 15.40
C ALA A 269 15.11 18.60 14.25
N GLU A 270 15.66 19.80 14.17
CA GLU A 270 16.70 20.20 13.20
C GLU A 270 18.00 19.38 13.34
N ASN A 271 18.28 18.84 14.54
CA ASN A 271 19.46 18.02 14.79
C ASN A 271 19.26 16.56 14.34
N ILE A 272 18.03 16.14 14.05
CA ILE A 272 17.69 14.76 13.72
C ILE A 272 17.85 14.49 12.23
N THR A 273 18.73 13.56 11.90
CA THR A 273 19.07 13.19 10.52
C THR A 273 18.23 12.00 10.04
N PRO A 274 18.14 11.74 8.72
CA PRO A 274 17.57 10.49 8.21
C PRO A 274 18.22 9.22 8.78
N SER A 275 19.48 9.29 9.22
CA SER A 275 20.14 8.15 9.89
C SER A 275 19.64 7.94 11.32
N ASP A 276 19.26 9.01 12.03
CA ASP A 276 18.65 8.91 13.35
C ASP A 276 17.25 8.29 13.26
N LEU A 277 16.45 8.73 12.27
CA LEU A 277 15.15 8.12 11.95
C LEU A 277 15.30 6.62 11.64
N GLU A 278 16.23 6.25 10.76
CA GLU A 278 16.51 4.84 10.45
C GLU A 278 16.92 4.06 11.70
N LYS A 279 17.79 4.62 12.54
CA LYS A 279 18.29 3.96 13.75
C LYS A 279 17.17 3.70 14.77
N VAL A 280 16.26 4.64 14.96
CA VAL A 280 15.16 4.50 15.93
C VAL A 280 14.06 3.60 15.37
N ILE A 281 13.60 3.84 14.15
CA ILE A 281 12.47 3.09 13.56
C ILE A 281 12.89 1.67 13.17
N CYS A 282 14.09 1.48 12.62
CA CYS A 282 14.58 0.18 12.12
C CYS A 282 15.57 -0.50 13.07
N ASN A 283 15.52 -0.23 14.38
CA ASN A 283 16.50 -0.72 15.36
C ASN A 283 16.64 -2.26 15.35
N GLY A 284 15.53 -2.98 15.20
CA GLY A 284 15.55 -4.45 15.13
C GLY A 284 16.12 -5.05 13.84
N ILE A 285 16.46 -4.24 12.82
CA ILE A 285 17.03 -4.77 11.58
C ILE A 285 18.55 -4.92 11.73
N PRO A 286 19.13 -6.13 11.57
CA PRO A 286 20.56 -6.32 11.79
C PRO A 286 21.40 -5.51 10.80
N ILE A 287 22.58 -5.08 11.24
CA ILE A 287 23.52 -4.28 10.45
C ILE A 287 24.64 -5.18 9.89
N ASN A 288 25.06 -4.91 8.65
CA ASN A 288 26.18 -5.62 8.03
C ASN A 288 27.54 -5.05 8.48
N LYS A 289 28.64 -5.71 8.09
CA LYS A 289 30.01 -5.29 8.44
C LYS A 289 30.37 -3.85 8.02
N MET A 290 29.61 -3.25 7.09
CA MET A 290 29.82 -1.89 6.60
C MET A 290 28.92 -0.84 7.28
N GLY A 291 28.17 -1.21 8.33
CA GLY A 291 27.29 -0.28 9.03
C GLY A 291 25.97 0.00 8.31
N ASN A 292 25.57 -0.81 7.32
CA ASN A 292 24.28 -0.68 6.63
C ASN A 292 23.31 -1.78 7.07
N LEU A 293 22.01 -1.49 7.11
CA LEU A 293 20.96 -2.49 7.33
C LEU A 293 21.11 -3.69 6.38
N LYS A 294 21.10 -4.93 6.92
CA LYS A 294 21.05 -6.19 6.14
C LYS A 294 19.91 -6.07 5.10
N LYS A 295 20.12 -6.61 3.89
CA LYS A 295 19.15 -6.46 2.80
C LYS A 295 17.79 -7.06 3.18
N MET A 296 16.70 -6.46 2.70
CA MET A 296 15.34 -6.98 2.90
C MET A 296 15.19 -8.43 2.46
N SER A 297 15.86 -8.82 1.37
CA SER A 297 15.87 -10.20 0.87
C SER A 297 16.37 -11.25 1.86
N ALA A 298 17.04 -10.86 2.96
CA ALA A 298 17.48 -11.76 4.02
C ALA A 298 16.45 -11.93 5.15
N SER A 299 15.33 -11.19 5.13
CA SER A 299 14.22 -11.40 6.07
C SER A 299 13.29 -12.49 5.53
N ILE A 300 12.79 -13.36 6.40
CA ILE A 300 11.75 -14.32 6.01
C ILE A 300 10.39 -13.64 5.72
N LEU A 301 10.21 -12.40 6.18
CA LEU A 301 9.03 -11.57 5.92
C LEU A 301 9.18 -10.71 4.66
N ALA A 302 10.27 -10.82 3.91
CA ALA A 302 10.55 -9.96 2.76
C ALA A 302 9.47 -10.00 1.68
N LYS A 303 8.83 -11.16 1.46
CA LYS A 303 7.69 -11.31 0.55
C LYS A 303 6.43 -10.64 1.10
N HIS A 304 6.16 -10.78 2.41
CA HIS A 304 5.00 -10.20 3.08
C HIS A 304 5.02 -8.67 3.02
N PHE A 305 6.20 -8.07 3.21
CA PHE A 305 6.37 -6.61 3.21
C PHE A 305 6.81 -6.02 1.86
N SER A 306 6.68 -6.78 0.77
CA SER A 306 6.99 -6.32 -0.59
C SER A 306 8.39 -5.69 -0.73
N GLN A 307 9.39 -6.20 0.00
CA GLN A 307 10.75 -5.66 0.06
C GLN A 307 10.86 -4.19 0.52
N LYS A 308 9.81 -3.60 1.13
CA LYS A 308 9.81 -2.22 1.61
C LYS A 308 10.39 -2.12 3.02
N ARG A 309 11.11 -1.03 3.28
CA ARG A 309 11.63 -0.63 4.59
C ARG A 309 11.86 0.87 4.63
N PHE A 310 11.72 1.46 5.81
CA PHE A 310 11.86 2.90 6.03
C PHE A 310 13.32 3.30 6.27
N SER A 311 14.19 2.97 5.31
CA SER A 311 15.63 3.24 5.40
C SER A 311 16.00 4.71 5.17
N ARG A 312 17.16 5.14 5.67
CA ARG A 312 17.75 6.45 5.41
C ARG A 312 17.84 6.76 3.91
N GLN A 313 18.17 5.77 3.09
CA GLN A 313 18.26 5.92 1.63
C GLN A 313 16.89 6.23 1.01
N ARG A 314 15.81 5.61 1.52
CA ARG A 314 14.45 5.87 1.06
C ARG A 314 14.02 7.28 1.42
N ILE A 315 14.22 7.70 2.68
CA ILE A 315 13.97 9.07 3.16
C ILE A 315 14.74 10.08 2.30
N THR A 316 16.05 9.90 2.12
CA THR A 316 16.89 10.79 1.32
C THR A 316 16.44 10.84 -0.15
N ASN A 317 15.96 9.74 -0.74
CA ASN A 317 15.48 9.77 -2.12
C ASN A 317 14.14 10.49 -2.27
N ILE A 318 13.25 10.39 -1.28
CA ILE A 318 12.01 11.18 -1.25
C ILE A 318 12.36 12.66 -1.13
N LEU A 319 13.19 13.04 -0.14
CA LEU A 319 13.61 14.43 0.09
C LEU A 319 14.33 15.06 -1.12
N ASN A 320 15.02 14.27 -1.94
CA ASN A 320 15.67 14.74 -3.16
C ASN A 320 14.77 14.61 -4.40
N HIS A 321 13.47 14.42 -4.22
CA HIS A 321 12.48 14.27 -5.30
C HIS A 321 12.83 13.19 -6.33
N LYS A 322 13.52 12.13 -5.89
CA LYS A 322 13.87 10.98 -6.74
C LYS A 322 12.76 9.94 -6.72
N PHE A 323 12.13 9.74 -5.57
CA PHE A 323 11.02 8.81 -5.36
C PHE A 323 9.76 9.55 -4.92
N PRO A 324 8.57 9.12 -5.39
CA PRO A 324 7.31 9.61 -4.84
C PRO A 324 7.12 9.08 -3.42
N VAL A 325 6.26 9.74 -2.66
CA VAL A 325 5.79 9.25 -1.36
C VAL A 325 4.79 8.13 -1.60
N GLU A 326 4.99 6.99 -0.94
CA GLU A 326 4.04 5.89 -0.94
C GLU A 326 3.27 5.82 0.38
N ARG A 327 2.08 5.19 0.36
CA ARG A 327 1.29 4.88 1.57
C ARG A 327 2.11 4.20 2.68
N PHE A 328 3.07 3.37 2.29
CA PHE A 328 4.02 2.72 3.20
C PHE A 328 4.79 3.75 4.04
N ASP A 329 5.27 4.83 3.43
CA ASP A 329 6.05 5.87 4.13
C ASP A 329 5.19 6.62 5.14
N LEU A 330 3.98 6.99 4.70
CA LEU A 330 3.00 7.70 5.51
C LEU A 330 2.58 6.88 6.73
N LEU A 331 2.15 5.63 6.51
CA LEU A 331 1.70 4.76 7.59
C LEU A 331 2.84 4.36 8.54
N THR A 332 4.08 4.23 8.06
CA THR A 332 5.23 3.95 8.94
C THR A 332 5.52 5.13 9.87
N LEU A 333 5.52 6.36 9.33
CA LEU A 333 5.73 7.57 10.14
C LEU A 333 4.57 7.78 11.12
N GLU A 334 3.33 7.63 10.67
CA GLU A 334 2.14 7.73 11.53
C GLU A 334 2.19 6.70 12.66
N PHE A 335 2.53 5.44 12.32
CA PHE A 335 2.72 4.38 13.31
C PHE A 335 3.77 4.77 14.34
N PHE A 336 4.94 5.21 13.90
CA PHE A 336 6.02 5.60 14.79
C PHE A 336 5.57 6.74 15.72
N ILE A 337 4.98 7.82 15.19
CA ILE A 337 4.55 8.97 15.97
C ILE A 337 3.52 8.57 17.02
N ILE A 338 2.47 7.82 16.63
CA ILE A 338 1.40 7.40 17.55
C ILE A 338 1.94 6.40 18.58
N SER A 339 2.83 5.48 18.20
CA SER A 339 3.43 4.51 19.14
C SER A 339 4.17 5.20 20.30
N GLN A 340 4.76 6.37 20.04
CA GLN A 340 5.52 7.12 21.05
C GLN A 340 4.64 8.12 21.80
N LYS A 341 3.78 8.88 21.10
CA LYS A 341 2.91 9.88 21.72
C LYS A 341 1.80 9.28 22.59
N MET A 342 1.37 8.06 22.26
CA MET A 342 0.33 7.32 22.97
C MET A 342 0.89 6.06 23.62
N GLN A 343 2.16 6.08 24.04
CA GLN A 343 2.80 4.91 24.67
C GLN A 343 2.06 4.51 25.96
N ASP A 344 1.64 5.48 26.77
CA ASP A 344 0.98 5.26 28.06
C ASP A 344 -0.55 5.13 27.96
N GLU A 345 -1.12 5.23 26.75
CA GLU A 345 -2.56 5.08 26.53
C GLU A 345 -2.95 3.61 26.40
N ASP A 346 -4.23 3.34 26.65
CA ASP A 346 -4.81 2.01 26.46
C ASP A 346 -4.63 1.53 24.99
N PRO A 347 -4.19 0.28 24.75
CA PRO A 347 -3.90 -0.21 23.40
C PRO A 347 -5.07 -0.08 22.41
N TYR A 348 -6.32 -0.20 22.88
CA TYR A 348 -7.49 -0.04 22.01
C TYR A 348 -7.67 1.40 21.59
N LYS A 349 -7.54 2.35 22.52
CA LYS A 349 -7.63 3.78 22.19
C LYS A 349 -6.56 4.16 21.18
N ARG A 350 -5.33 3.68 21.36
CA ARG A 350 -4.23 3.92 20.43
C ARG A 350 -4.50 3.29 19.06
N TYR A 351 -4.98 2.05 19.02
CA TYR A 351 -5.37 1.37 17.78
C TYR A 351 -6.45 2.12 16.99
N HIS A 352 -7.54 2.51 17.65
CA HIS A 352 -8.62 3.27 17.02
C HIS A 352 -8.12 4.63 16.52
N HIS A 353 -7.32 5.32 17.33
CA HIS A 353 -6.72 6.60 16.92
C HIS A 353 -5.82 6.44 15.68
N PHE A 354 -5.01 5.39 15.61
CA PHE A 354 -4.17 5.10 14.45
C PHE A 354 -5.00 4.85 13.18
N ILE A 355 -6.12 4.13 13.28
CA ILE A 355 -7.00 3.91 12.13
C ILE A 355 -7.64 5.22 11.67
N GLU A 356 -8.20 6.01 12.59
CA GLU A 356 -8.87 7.26 12.25
C GLU A 356 -7.91 8.27 11.60
N GLU A 357 -6.73 8.49 12.20
CA GLU A 357 -5.74 9.42 11.66
C GLU A 357 -5.09 8.88 10.38
N GLY A 358 -4.83 7.57 10.33
CA GLY A 358 -4.31 6.89 9.14
C GLY A 358 -5.27 6.99 7.95
N GLN A 359 -6.58 6.78 8.15
CA GLN A 359 -7.59 6.94 7.10
C GLN A 359 -7.68 8.38 6.62
N LYS A 360 -7.79 9.37 7.53
CA LYS A 360 -7.80 10.80 7.16
C LYS A 360 -6.55 11.20 6.38
N LEU A 361 -5.39 10.68 6.76
CA LEU A 361 -4.12 10.92 6.09
C LEU A 361 -4.12 10.34 4.67
N LEU A 362 -4.53 9.08 4.51
CA LEU A 362 -4.61 8.41 3.21
C LEU A 362 -5.62 9.10 2.28
N GLU A 363 -6.80 9.44 2.79
CA GLU A 363 -7.85 10.16 2.06
C GLU A 363 -7.34 11.50 1.51
N LYS A 364 -6.67 12.31 2.36
CA LYS A 364 -6.03 13.57 1.93
C LYS A 364 -5.03 13.35 0.80
N CYS A 365 -4.27 12.25 0.87
CA CYS A 365 -3.29 11.90 -0.14
C CYS A 365 -3.88 11.22 -1.39
N GLY A 366 -5.22 11.06 -1.47
CA GLY A 366 -5.87 10.34 -2.57
C GLY A 366 -5.52 8.85 -2.61
N MET A 367 -5.28 8.25 -1.44
CA MET A 367 -4.95 6.84 -1.28
C MET A 367 -6.12 6.11 -0.63
N SER A 368 -6.41 4.88 -1.06
CA SER A 368 -7.47 4.05 -0.48
C SER A 368 -7.27 3.80 1.02
N ASP A 369 -8.30 3.34 1.71
CA ASP A 369 -8.24 3.06 3.15
C ASP A 369 -7.22 1.98 3.53
N ILE A 370 -6.94 1.91 4.84
CA ILE A 370 -6.15 0.84 5.45
C ILE A 370 -6.77 -0.52 5.10
N TYR A 371 -5.93 -1.47 4.69
CA TYR A 371 -6.35 -2.77 4.21
C TYR A 371 -5.72 -3.91 5.02
N ILE A 372 -6.54 -4.59 5.84
CA ILE A 372 -6.08 -5.64 6.77
C ILE A 372 -5.45 -6.87 6.10
N VAL A 373 -5.72 -7.09 4.81
CA VAL A 373 -5.10 -8.18 4.02
C VAL A 373 -3.71 -7.78 3.52
N ASN A 374 -3.35 -6.49 3.56
CA ASN A 374 -1.96 -6.06 3.36
C ASN A 374 -1.14 -6.45 4.60
N PRO A 375 -0.13 -7.34 4.47
CA PRO A 375 0.64 -7.83 5.62
C PRO A 375 1.37 -6.76 6.40
N TYR A 376 1.86 -5.71 5.72
CA TYR A 376 2.55 -4.64 6.43
C TYR A 376 1.58 -3.80 7.26
N GLU A 377 0.42 -3.45 6.70
CA GLU A 377 -0.58 -2.67 7.42
C GLU A 377 -1.19 -3.49 8.57
N CYS A 378 -1.46 -4.79 8.34
CA CYS A 378 -1.86 -5.75 9.37
C CYS A 378 -0.86 -5.83 10.52
N PHE A 379 0.44 -5.88 10.19
CA PHE A 379 1.52 -5.86 11.18
C PHE A 379 1.50 -4.57 12.02
N LEU A 380 1.37 -3.39 11.41
CA LEU A 380 1.26 -2.13 12.15
C LEU A 380 0.04 -2.11 13.08
N LEU A 381 -1.10 -2.59 12.59
CA LEU A 381 -2.34 -2.72 13.35
C LEU A 381 -2.19 -3.64 14.58
N MET A 382 -1.51 -4.78 14.42
CA MET A 382 -1.24 -5.69 15.54
C MET A 382 -0.30 -5.05 16.57
N CYS A 383 0.77 -4.39 16.13
CA CYS A 383 1.68 -3.69 17.04
C CYS A 383 0.96 -2.60 17.85
N MET A 384 -0.01 -1.89 17.27
CA MET A 384 -0.75 -0.85 18.00
C MET A 384 -1.55 -1.40 19.19
N LEU A 385 -1.90 -2.68 19.16
CA LEU A 385 -2.62 -3.40 20.21
C LEU A 385 -1.73 -3.98 21.31
N THR A 386 -0.40 -3.80 21.25
CA THR A 386 0.53 -4.30 22.27
C THR A 386 0.95 -3.21 23.25
N ASP A 387 1.41 -3.53 24.46
CA ASP A 387 1.78 -2.51 25.44
C ASP A 387 2.94 -1.60 24.96
N CYS A 388 3.90 -2.17 24.24
CA CYS A 388 5.06 -1.46 23.69
C CYS A 388 5.16 -1.61 22.16
N PRO A 389 4.37 -0.87 21.36
CA PRO A 389 4.26 -1.11 19.91
C PRO A 389 5.58 -1.04 19.15
N LEU A 390 6.44 -0.07 19.46
CA LEU A 390 7.72 0.10 18.77
C LEU A 390 8.73 -1.00 19.16
N ALA A 391 8.66 -1.51 20.39
CA ALA A 391 9.50 -2.61 20.85
C ALA A 391 9.13 -3.90 20.11
N VAL A 392 7.84 -4.25 20.12
CA VAL A 392 7.32 -5.40 19.37
C VAL A 392 7.62 -5.27 17.87
N PHE A 393 7.41 -4.08 17.29
CA PHE A 393 7.78 -3.82 15.91
C PHE A 393 9.26 -4.14 15.64
N SER A 394 10.15 -3.73 16.53
CA SER A 394 11.59 -4.00 16.41
C SER A 394 11.92 -5.49 16.59
N GLU A 395 11.35 -6.15 17.58
CA GLU A 395 11.59 -7.57 17.85
C GLU A 395 11.09 -8.46 16.70
N ILE A 396 9.94 -8.14 16.10
CA ILE A 396 9.44 -8.84 14.90
C ILE A 396 10.42 -8.69 13.73
N TRP A 397 10.99 -7.49 13.55
CA TRP A 397 12.03 -7.29 12.55
C TRP A 397 13.26 -8.15 12.84
N GLU A 398 13.78 -8.12 14.06
CA GLU A 398 14.95 -8.91 14.48
C GLU A 398 14.73 -10.41 14.22
N LYS A 399 13.62 -10.93 14.73
CA LYS A 399 13.20 -12.32 14.57
C LYS A 399 13.04 -12.73 13.11
N SER A 400 12.63 -11.80 12.24
CA SER A 400 12.50 -12.07 10.81
C SER A 400 13.83 -12.36 10.11
N TYR A 401 14.96 -11.95 10.69
CA TYR A 401 16.30 -12.23 10.18
C TYR A 401 16.96 -13.45 10.84
N GLU A 402 16.58 -13.80 12.08
CA GLU A 402 17.10 -14.97 12.81
C GLU A 402 16.76 -16.30 12.12
N GLY A 403 15.53 -16.45 11.61
CA GLY A 403 15.05 -17.68 10.96
C GLY A 403 15.77 -18.05 9.65
N THR A 404 16.72 -17.24 9.19
CA THR A 404 17.57 -17.56 8.03
C THR A 404 18.90 -18.21 8.40
N GLU A 405 19.36 -18.07 9.64
CA GLU A 405 20.64 -18.66 10.09
C GLU A 405 20.49 -20.16 10.38
N GLU A 406 19.34 -20.63 10.89
CA GLU A 406 19.07 -22.07 11.05
C GLU A 406 18.94 -22.80 9.71
N ASN A 407 18.33 -22.17 8.69
CA ASN A 407 18.20 -22.76 7.34
C ASN A 407 19.51 -22.78 6.54
N SER A 408 20.50 -21.96 6.90
CA SER A 408 21.81 -21.96 6.23
C SER A 408 22.79 -22.97 6.86
N MET A 409 22.54 -23.45 8.08
CA MET A 409 23.27 -24.58 8.67
C MET A 409 22.70 -25.96 8.28
N GLY A 410 21.42 -26.04 7.91
CA GLY A 410 20.77 -27.29 7.45
C GLY A 410 21.08 -27.69 5.99
N ALA A 411 21.76 -26.84 5.22
CA ALA A 411 22.16 -27.12 3.83
C ALA A 411 23.61 -27.62 3.69
N LEU A 412 24.30 -27.87 4.81
CA LEU A 412 25.67 -28.38 4.86
C LEU A 412 25.79 -29.74 5.59
N SER A 413 24.69 -30.48 5.74
CA SER A 413 24.71 -31.87 6.26
C SER A 413 24.38 -32.89 5.20
#